data_AF-A0A945AFT0-F1
#
_entry.id   AF-A0A945AFT0-F1
#
_cell.length_a   1.000
_cell.length_b   1.000
_cell.length_c   1.000
_cell.angle_alpha   90.00
_cell.angle_beta   90.00
_cell.angle_gamma   90.00
#
_symmetry.space_group_name_H-M   'P 1'
#
loop_
_entity.id
_entity.type
_entity.pdbx_description
1 polymer ?
#
loop_
_entity_poly.entity_id
_entity_poly.type
_entity_poly.pdbx_seq_one_letter_code
_entity_poly.pdbx_strand_id
1 'polypeptide(L)'
;MLKKRNIDLKVALNKVITRDPFKSRFENAKPLEEPVGWNLPVGSTRRTSYTDGCLLLGDAAGLIDPFTGEGIGNALYSARFAVDTVKEAIAADDYSASFLKQYEEGLWETIGDELATSTRMQRLGRWKPLLNFTVNKAAHNDKVRDLICGMMANAVPKKQLTNPLFYLKLLLS
;
A
#
# COMPACT_ATOMS: atom_id res chain seq x y z
N MET A 1 11.52 -1.41 -9.34
CA MET A 1 12.61 -2.04 -8.55
C MET A 1 13.02 -3.40 -9.13
N LEU A 2 12.08 -4.28 -9.48
CA LEU A 2 12.36 -5.58 -10.11
C LEU A 2 12.81 -5.46 -11.58
N LYS A 3 12.21 -4.55 -12.35
CA LYS A 3 12.67 -4.20 -13.70
C LYS A 3 14.14 -3.73 -13.74
N LYS A 4 14.58 -2.95 -12.74
CA LYS A 4 15.99 -2.52 -12.60
C LYS A 4 16.95 -3.67 -12.26
N ARG A 5 16.44 -4.78 -11.71
CA ARG A 5 17.22 -5.98 -11.37
C ARG A 5 17.05 -7.10 -12.42
N ASN A 6 16.38 -6.79 -13.53
CA ASN A 6 16.06 -7.72 -14.61
C ASN A 6 15.40 -9.03 -14.12
N ILE A 7 14.50 -8.93 -13.14
CA ILE A 7 13.79 -10.08 -12.59
C ILE A 7 12.49 -10.28 -13.36
N ASP A 8 12.34 -11.45 -13.98
CA ASP A 8 11.09 -11.93 -14.54
C ASP A 8 10.16 -12.44 -13.42
N LEU A 9 8.95 -11.89 -13.37
CA LEU A 9 7.96 -12.21 -12.33
C LEU A 9 7.43 -13.64 -12.42
N LYS A 10 7.25 -14.18 -13.63
CA LYS A 10 6.76 -15.55 -13.83
C LYS A 10 7.82 -16.54 -13.35
N VAL A 11 9.08 -16.30 -13.70
CA VAL A 11 10.22 -17.10 -13.21
C VAL A 11 10.36 -17.00 -11.70
N ALA A 12 10.20 -15.79 -11.12
CA ALA A 12 10.26 -15.60 -9.68
C ALA A 12 9.13 -16.34 -8.95
N LEU A 13 7.90 -16.27 -9.45
CA LEU A 13 6.76 -17.00 -8.90
C LEU A 13 7.01 -18.51 -8.93
N ASN A 14 7.41 -19.06 -10.08
CA ASN A 14 7.71 -20.49 -10.22
C ASN A 14 8.82 -20.95 -9.27
N LYS A 15 9.86 -20.13 -9.08
CA LYS A 15 10.92 -20.41 -8.09
C LYS A 15 10.40 -20.41 -6.65
N VAL A 16 9.42 -19.57 -6.31
CA VAL A 16 8.88 -19.49 -4.94
C VAL A 16 7.97 -20.68 -4.66
N ILE A 17 7.02 -20.99 -5.54
CA ILE A 17 6.04 -22.06 -5.30
C ILE A 17 6.66 -23.47 -5.31
N THR A 18 7.85 -23.64 -5.89
CA THR A 18 8.56 -24.93 -5.93
C THR A 18 9.57 -25.14 -4.79
N ARG A 19 9.76 -24.14 -3.92
CA ARG A 19 10.72 -24.18 -2.82
C ARG A 19 10.03 -24.24 -1.47
N ASP A 20 10.71 -24.81 -0.47
CA ASP A 20 10.24 -24.76 0.91
C ASP A 20 10.19 -23.31 1.43
N PRO A 21 9.21 -22.97 2.28
CA PRO A 21 8.16 -23.86 2.82
C PRO A 21 6.90 -23.95 1.94
N PHE A 22 6.91 -23.39 0.73
CA PHE A 22 5.71 -23.28 -0.12
C PHE A 22 5.44 -24.53 -0.95
N LYS A 23 6.48 -25.32 -1.29
CA LYS A 23 6.38 -26.50 -2.15
C LYS A 23 5.21 -27.43 -1.78
N SER A 24 5.09 -27.80 -0.50
CA SER A 24 4.03 -28.69 -0.03
C SER A 24 2.62 -28.10 -0.21
N ARG A 25 2.47 -26.77 -0.10
CA ARG A 25 1.19 -26.08 -0.31
C ARG A 25 0.72 -26.13 -1.76
N PHE A 26 1.64 -26.33 -2.71
CA PHE A 26 1.35 -26.34 -4.15
C PHE A 26 1.54 -27.71 -4.81
N GLU A 27 1.84 -28.77 -4.05
CA GLU A 27 2.17 -30.11 -4.59
C GLU A 27 1.09 -30.67 -5.52
N ASN A 28 -0.18 -30.48 -5.15
CA ASN A 28 -1.33 -30.94 -5.93
C ASN A 28 -2.04 -29.81 -6.69
N ALA A 29 -1.46 -28.60 -6.71
CA ALA A 29 -2.04 -27.46 -7.39
C ALA A 29 -1.81 -27.57 -8.90
N LYS A 30 -2.84 -27.27 -9.69
CA LYS A 30 -2.73 -27.17 -11.16
C LYS A 30 -2.93 -25.71 -11.55
N PRO A 31 -2.01 -25.11 -12.33
CA PRO A 31 -2.23 -23.77 -12.87
C PRO A 31 -3.44 -23.81 -13.82
N LEU A 32 -4.37 -22.88 -13.63
CA LEU A 32 -5.53 -22.71 -14.52
C LEU A 32 -5.19 -21.79 -15.70
N GLU A 33 -4.24 -20.87 -15.51
CA GLU A 33 -3.89 -19.83 -16.46
C GLU A 33 -2.39 -19.48 -16.36
N GLU A 34 -1.88 -18.78 -17.37
CA GLU A 34 -0.54 -18.23 -17.36
C GLU A 34 -0.46 -16.97 -16.48
N PRO A 35 0.47 -16.86 -15.52
CA PRO A 35 0.59 -15.68 -14.67
C PRO A 35 0.85 -14.42 -15.49
N VAL A 36 0.10 -13.36 -15.19
CA VAL A 36 0.25 -12.02 -15.77
C VAL A 36 0.68 -11.06 -14.68
N GLY A 37 1.62 -10.16 -14.99
CA GLY A 37 2.17 -9.21 -14.02
C GLY A 37 2.07 -7.78 -14.51
N TRP A 38 1.55 -6.89 -13.68
CA TRP A 38 1.43 -5.46 -13.96
C TRP A 38 2.19 -4.62 -12.93
N ASN A 39 2.51 -3.38 -13.29
CA ASN A 39 3.08 -2.44 -12.32
C ASN A 39 1.97 -1.85 -11.46
N LEU A 40 2.16 -1.87 -10.15
CA LEU A 40 1.26 -1.21 -9.20
C LEU A 40 1.59 0.29 -9.12
N PRO A 41 0.66 1.19 -9.49
CA PRO A 41 0.84 2.63 -9.30
C PRO A 41 0.67 2.99 -7.82
N VAL A 42 1.78 2.97 -7.08
CA VAL A 42 1.80 3.22 -5.63
C VAL A 42 1.74 4.71 -5.26
N GLY A 43 1.02 5.00 -4.18
CA GLY A 43 0.80 6.33 -3.59
C GLY A 43 1.99 6.90 -2.83
N SER A 44 3.21 6.41 -3.09
CA SER A 44 4.43 6.93 -2.47
C SER A 44 4.82 8.32 -2.98
N THR A 45 4.16 8.80 -4.02
CA THR A 45 4.36 10.11 -4.63
C THR A 45 2.99 10.67 -4.99
N ARG A 46 2.69 11.86 -4.48
CA ARG A 46 1.48 12.58 -4.86
C ARG A 46 1.58 13.00 -6.32
N ARG A 47 0.54 12.66 -7.09
CA ARG A 47 0.38 13.04 -8.49
C ARG A 47 -0.92 13.80 -8.60
N THR A 48 -0.96 14.77 -9.51
CA THR A 48 -2.20 15.48 -9.83
C THR A 48 -3.24 14.48 -10.32
N SER A 49 -4.39 14.46 -9.65
CA SER A 49 -5.48 13.51 -9.84
C SER A 49 -6.75 14.16 -10.41
N TYR A 50 -6.62 15.36 -10.96
CA TYR A 50 -7.70 16.13 -11.55
C TYR A 50 -7.19 16.99 -12.72
N THR A 51 -8.09 17.35 -13.64
CA THR A 51 -7.88 18.33 -14.70
C THR A 51 -9.27 18.87 -15.13
N ASP A 52 -9.33 19.77 -16.11
CA ASP A 52 -10.59 20.31 -16.59
C ASP A 52 -11.54 19.18 -17.01
N GLY A 53 -12.70 19.11 -16.37
CA GLY A 53 -13.75 18.11 -16.63
C GLY A 53 -13.38 16.66 -16.28
N CYS A 54 -12.29 16.39 -15.56
CA CYS A 54 -11.85 15.01 -15.31
C CYS A 54 -11.21 14.82 -13.93
N LEU A 55 -11.56 13.71 -13.29
CA LEU A 55 -10.98 13.22 -12.03
C LEU A 55 -10.41 11.81 -12.23
N LEU A 56 -9.24 11.56 -11.66
CA LEU A 56 -8.61 10.24 -11.60
C LEU A 56 -8.84 9.61 -10.23
N LEU A 57 -9.20 8.33 -10.20
CA LEU A 57 -9.53 7.59 -8.98
C LEU A 57 -8.71 6.29 -8.91
N GLY A 58 -8.58 5.73 -7.70
CA GLY A 58 -7.94 4.43 -7.46
C GLY A 58 -6.57 4.29 -8.14
N ASP A 59 -6.40 3.21 -8.91
CA ASP A 59 -5.14 2.93 -9.63
C ASP A 59 -4.80 4.02 -10.65
N ALA A 60 -5.79 4.68 -11.26
CA ALA A 60 -5.56 5.77 -12.21
C ALA A 60 -4.95 7.01 -11.52
N ALA A 61 -5.34 7.27 -10.27
CA ALA A 61 -4.71 8.30 -9.43
C ALA A 61 -3.43 7.80 -8.73
N GLY A 62 -3.11 6.51 -8.84
CA GLY A 62 -1.94 5.90 -8.22
C GLY A 62 -2.02 5.83 -6.70
N LEU A 63 -3.17 5.40 -6.17
CA LEU A 63 -3.47 5.41 -4.75
C LEU A 63 -3.17 4.09 -4.04
N ILE A 64 -2.39 3.19 -4.63
CA ILE A 64 -2.07 1.89 -4.00
C ILE A 64 -1.15 2.11 -2.79
N ASP A 65 -1.48 1.49 -1.67
CA ASP A 65 -0.69 1.52 -0.45
C ASP A 65 0.76 0.99 -0.69
N PRO A 66 1.80 1.80 -0.45
CA PRO A 66 3.17 1.42 -0.80
C PRO A 66 3.73 0.20 -0.04
N PHE A 67 3.27 -0.08 1.17
CA PHE A 67 3.79 -1.17 2.00
C PHE A 67 3.06 -2.49 1.77
N THR A 68 1.74 -2.46 1.79
CA THR A 68 0.86 -3.63 1.72
C THR A 68 0.53 -4.02 0.28
N GLY A 69 0.51 -3.05 -0.64
CA GLY A 69 0.02 -3.24 -2.01
C GLY A 69 -1.51 -3.22 -2.11
N GLU A 70 -2.23 -2.88 -1.05
CA GLU A 70 -3.69 -2.76 -1.07
C GLU A 70 -4.12 -1.46 -1.79
N GLY A 71 -5.16 -1.56 -2.62
CA GLY A 71 -5.69 -0.40 -3.37
C GLY A 71 -7.20 -0.22 -3.25
N ILE A 72 -7.95 -1.27 -2.89
CA ILE A 72 -9.42 -1.26 -2.91
C ILE A 72 -9.98 -0.20 -1.95
N GLY A 73 -9.50 -0.15 -0.71
CA GLY A 73 -9.93 0.85 0.27
C GLY A 73 -9.68 2.28 -0.22
N ASN A 74 -8.49 2.55 -0.76
CA ASN A 74 -8.12 3.87 -1.27
C ASN A 74 -8.92 4.25 -2.53
N ALA A 75 -9.24 3.28 -3.39
CA ALA A 75 -10.13 3.48 -4.53
C ALA A 75 -11.53 3.90 -4.07
N LEU A 76 -12.08 3.25 -3.03
CA LEU A 76 -13.38 3.61 -2.46
C LEU A 76 -13.37 4.99 -1.81
N TYR A 77 -12.32 5.34 -1.05
CA TYR A 77 -12.16 6.70 -0.54
C TYR A 77 -12.13 7.73 -1.66
N SER A 78 -11.31 7.49 -2.71
CA SER A 78 -11.25 8.38 -3.86
C SER A 78 -12.59 8.53 -4.58
N ALA A 79 -13.37 7.47 -4.70
CA ALA A 79 -14.71 7.52 -5.29
C ALA A 79 -15.67 8.39 -4.46
N ARG A 80 -15.62 8.28 -3.13
CA ARG A 80 -16.43 9.10 -2.24
C ARG A 80 -16.17 10.59 -2.44
N PHE A 81 -14.90 11.02 -2.36
CA PHE A 81 -14.54 12.43 -2.56
C PHE A 81 -14.86 12.91 -3.97
N ALA A 82 -14.63 12.08 -4.99
CA ALA A 82 -14.95 12.44 -6.37
C ALA A 82 -16.44 12.69 -6.57
N VAL A 83 -17.32 11.86 -5.99
CA VAL A 83 -18.78 12.05 -6.07
C VAL A 83 -19.20 13.36 -5.42
N ASP A 84 -18.66 13.67 -4.23
CA ASP A 84 -18.98 14.91 -3.53
C ASP A 84 -18.55 16.14 -4.35
N THR A 85 -17.31 16.15 -4.87
CA THR A 85 -16.79 17.23 -5.73
C THR A 85 -17.57 17.36 -7.04
N VAL A 86 -17.93 16.25 -7.70
CA VAL A 86 -18.70 16.30 -8.96
C VAL A 86 -20.10 16.86 -8.74
N LYS A 87 -20.75 16.53 -7.63
CA LYS A 87 -22.07 17.10 -7.28
C LYS A 87 -21.99 18.61 -7.10
N GLU A 88 -20.95 19.09 -6.43
CA GLU A 88 -20.70 20.53 -6.24
C GLU A 88 -20.39 21.22 -7.58
N ALA A 89 -19.58 20.60 -8.44
CA ALA A 89 -19.23 21.11 -9.77
C ALA A 89 -20.47 21.26 -10.66
N ILE A 90 -21.36 20.26 -10.65
CA ILE A 90 -22.64 20.31 -11.39
C ILE A 90 -23.53 21.43 -10.86
N ALA A 91 -23.61 21.61 -9.54
CA ALA A 91 -24.44 22.65 -8.95
C ALA A 91 -23.92 24.06 -9.24
N ALA A 92 -22.59 24.22 -9.37
CA ALA A 92 -21.93 25.48 -9.69
C ALA A 92 -21.77 25.74 -11.20
N ASP A 93 -22.04 24.74 -12.04
CA ASP A 93 -21.70 24.71 -13.48
C ASP A 93 -20.21 25.04 -13.75
N ASP A 94 -19.32 24.58 -12.87
CA ASP A 94 -17.88 24.82 -12.94
C ASP A 94 -17.10 23.49 -12.88
N TYR A 95 -16.57 23.07 -14.03
CA TYR A 95 -15.76 21.87 -14.19
C TYR A 95 -14.28 22.17 -14.37
N SER A 96 -13.85 23.40 -14.06
CA SER A 96 -12.46 23.81 -14.19
C SER A 96 -11.55 23.03 -13.23
N ALA A 97 -10.29 22.86 -13.60
CA ALA A 97 -9.28 22.30 -12.72
C ALA A 97 -9.14 23.09 -11.42
N SER A 98 -9.39 24.41 -11.44
CA SER A 98 -9.42 25.26 -10.25
C SER A 98 -10.52 24.87 -9.25
N PHE A 99 -11.68 24.45 -9.75
CA PHE A 99 -12.78 23.95 -8.92
C PHE A 99 -12.49 22.52 -8.46
N LEU A 100 -12.13 21.65 -9.40
CA LEU A 100 -11.94 20.22 -9.18
C LEU A 100 -10.73 19.88 -8.28
N LYS A 101 -9.80 20.82 -8.03
CA LYS A 101 -8.69 20.61 -7.09
C LYS A 101 -9.15 20.21 -5.67
N GLN A 102 -10.36 20.61 -5.26
CA GLN A 102 -10.90 20.33 -3.93
C GLN A 102 -11.07 18.83 -3.67
N TYR A 103 -11.31 18.05 -4.73
CA TYR A 103 -11.29 16.58 -4.67
C TYR A 103 -9.95 16.07 -4.15
N GLU A 104 -8.86 16.54 -4.73
CA GLU A 104 -7.52 16.10 -4.36
C GLU A 104 -7.16 16.58 -2.95
N GLU A 105 -7.51 17.82 -2.59
CA GLU A 105 -7.27 18.36 -1.25
C GLU A 105 -7.95 17.50 -0.18
N GLY A 106 -9.26 17.25 -0.29
CA GLY A 106 -10.01 16.44 0.67
C GLY A 106 -9.55 14.97 0.72
N LEU A 107 -9.20 14.40 -0.44
CA LEU A 107 -8.66 13.04 -0.50
C LEU A 107 -7.33 12.95 0.27
N TRP A 108 -6.38 13.85 0.00
CA TRP A 108 -5.06 13.80 0.62
C TRP A 108 -5.06 14.18 2.10
N GLU A 109 -6.02 14.98 2.56
CA GLU A 109 -6.27 15.18 4.00
C GLU A 109 -6.67 13.87 4.70
N THR A 110 -7.38 12.99 3.99
CA THR A 110 -7.87 11.72 4.56
C THR A 110 -6.82 10.61 4.53
N ILE A 111 -6.21 10.36 3.37
CA ILE A 111 -5.33 9.18 3.17
C ILE A 111 -3.84 9.52 3.12
N GLY A 112 -3.47 10.80 3.05
CA GLY A 112 -2.09 11.22 2.79
C GLY A 112 -1.10 10.81 3.89
N ASP A 113 -1.49 10.98 5.14
CA ASP A 113 -0.67 10.58 6.30
C ASP A 113 -0.47 9.07 6.38
N GLU A 114 -1.49 8.29 6.03
CA GLU A 114 -1.40 6.83 5.97
C GLU A 114 -0.45 6.39 4.84
N LEU A 115 -0.60 6.93 3.63
CA LEU A 115 0.28 6.63 2.49
C LEU A 115 1.74 7.04 2.76
N ALA A 116 1.95 8.17 3.44
CA ALA A 116 3.28 8.60 3.85
C ALA A 116 3.90 7.65 4.89
N THR A 117 3.12 7.21 5.87
CA THR A 117 3.54 6.24 6.89
C THR A 117 3.89 4.90 6.24
N SER A 118 3.02 4.42 5.36
CA SER A 118 3.22 3.21 4.57
C SER A 118 4.49 3.28 3.70
N THR A 119 4.75 4.43 3.06
CA THR A 119 6.00 4.67 2.31
C THR A 119 7.23 4.53 3.19
N ARG A 120 7.18 5.05 4.43
CA ARG A 120 8.30 4.91 5.39
C ARG A 120 8.48 3.45 5.81
N MET A 121 7.39 2.73 6.09
CA MET A 121 7.43 1.30 6.41
C MET A 121 8.01 0.48 5.27
N GLN A 122 7.65 0.77 4.01
CA GLN A 122 8.24 0.14 2.83
C GLN A 122 9.76 0.35 2.79
N ARG A 123 10.25 1.55 3.11
CA ARG A 123 11.69 1.83 3.17
C ARG A 123 12.37 1.07 4.31
N LEU A 124 11.78 1.04 5.51
CA LEU A 124 12.31 0.31 6.66
C LEU A 124 12.34 -1.20 6.43
N GLY A 125 11.28 -1.78 5.85
CA GLY A 125 11.20 -3.20 5.53
C GLY A 125 12.24 -3.67 4.52
N ARG A 126 12.84 -2.76 3.74
CA ARG A 126 13.96 -3.10 2.85
C ARG A 126 15.27 -3.33 3.61
N TRP A 127 15.37 -2.91 4.88
CA TRP A 127 16.53 -3.16 5.71
C TRP A 127 16.44 -4.54 6.35
N LYS A 128 17.00 -5.54 5.66
CA LYS A 128 16.91 -6.96 6.04
C LYS A 128 17.22 -7.26 7.52
N PRO A 129 18.29 -6.71 8.15
CA PRO A 129 18.57 -6.97 9.56
C PRO A 129 17.42 -6.52 10.47
N LEU A 130 16.86 -5.33 10.21
CA LEU A 130 15.75 -4.79 10.98
C LEU A 130 14.48 -5.61 10.77
N LEU A 131 14.18 -5.98 9.52
CA LEU A 131 13.02 -6.82 9.20
C LEU A 131 13.11 -8.17 9.91
N ASN A 132 14.25 -8.85 9.77
CA ASN A 132 14.47 -10.15 10.40
C ASN A 132 14.41 -10.06 11.93
N PHE A 133 15.00 -9.02 12.52
CA PHE A 133 14.91 -8.76 13.96
C PHE A 133 13.45 -8.60 14.41
N THR A 134 12.67 -7.79 13.69
CA THR A 134 11.27 -7.51 14.01
C THR A 134 10.41 -8.77 13.90
N VAL A 135 10.57 -9.53 12.80
CA VAL A 135 9.84 -10.79 12.57
C VAL A 135 10.22 -11.85 13.59
N ASN A 136 11.52 -12.01 13.90
CA ASN A 136 11.97 -12.97 14.90
C ASN A 136 11.42 -12.63 16.29
N LYS A 137 11.38 -11.35 16.65
CA LYS A 137 10.79 -10.93 17.94
C LYS A 137 9.30 -11.23 17.99
N ALA A 138 8.57 -10.93 16.91
CA ALA A 138 7.15 -11.23 16.79
C ALA A 138 6.88 -12.74 16.88
N ALA A 139 7.74 -13.58 16.30
CA ALA A 139 7.59 -15.03 16.35
C ALA A 139 7.70 -15.62 17.75
N HIS A 140 8.37 -14.92 18.69
CA HIS A 140 8.64 -15.43 20.05
C HIS A 140 7.93 -14.63 21.16
N ASN A 141 7.17 -13.59 20.83
CA ASN A 141 6.48 -12.76 21.81
C ASN A 141 5.08 -12.40 21.31
N ASP A 142 4.05 -13.00 21.93
CA ASP A 142 2.65 -12.84 21.54
C ASP A 142 2.19 -11.38 21.56
N LYS A 143 2.62 -10.58 22.56
CA LYS A 143 2.27 -9.15 22.62
C LYS A 143 2.85 -8.37 21.45
N VAL A 144 4.09 -8.67 21.08
CA VAL A 144 4.75 -8.05 19.92
C VAL A 144 4.08 -8.49 18.62
N ARG A 145 3.72 -9.78 18.51
CA ARG A 145 2.98 -10.33 17.38
C ARG A 145 1.64 -9.61 17.20
N ASP A 146 0.83 -9.57 18.24
CA ASP A 146 -0.51 -8.99 18.20
C ASP A 146 -0.45 -7.50 17.89
N LEU A 147 0.53 -6.79 18.43
CA LEU A 147 0.77 -5.39 18.13
C LEU A 147 1.12 -5.16 16.66
N ILE A 148 2.04 -5.95 16.09
CA ILE A 148 2.42 -5.85 14.68
C ILE A 148 1.24 -6.25 13.77
N CYS A 149 0.55 -7.35 14.06
CA CYS A 149 -0.62 -7.80 13.32
C CYS A 149 -1.75 -6.76 13.36
N GLY A 150 -2.02 -6.17 14.53
CA GLY A 150 -3.00 -5.09 14.69
C GLY A 150 -2.63 -3.85 13.88
N MET A 151 -1.35 -3.50 13.81
CA MET A 151 -0.89 -2.41 12.95
C MET A 151 -1.00 -2.74 11.45
N MET A 152 -0.79 -3.98 11.03
CA MET A 152 -0.99 -4.38 9.64
C MET A 152 -2.47 -4.38 9.24
N ALA A 153 -3.35 -4.83 10.12
CA ALA A 153 -4.79 -4.89 9.90
C ALA A 153 -5.50 -3.53 10.07
N ASN A 154 -4.76 -2.42 10.19
CA ASN A 154 -5.31 -1.09 10.48
C ASN A 154 -6.14 -0.99 11.78
N ALA A 155 -6.02 -1.97 12.68
CA ALA A 155 -6.66 -1.96 14.00
C ALA A 155 -5.90 -1.12 15.03
N VAL A 156 -4.60 -0.87 14.79
CA VAL A 156 -3.71 -0.04 15.62
C VAL A 156 -2.96 0.94 14.70
N PRO A 157 -2.71 2.20 15.11
CA PRO A 157 -2.02 3.17 14.25
C PRO A 157 -0.63 2.70 13.77
N LYS A 158 -0.48 2.51 12.45
CA LYS A 158 0.78 2.15 11.77
C LYS A 158 1.95 3.10 12.07
N LYS A 159 1.67 4.33 12.51
CA LYS A 159 2.68 5.37 12.78
C LYS A 159 3.76 4.91 13.75
N GLN A 160 3.43 4.01 14.69
CA GLN A 160 4.42 3.47 15.63
C GLN A 160 5.50 2.63 14.96
N LEU A 161 5.19 1.90 13.87
CA LEU A 161 6.18 1.12 13.10
C LEU A 161 7.22 2.02 12.41
N THR A 162 6.94 3.31 12.25
CA THR A 162 7.88 4.27 11.68
C THR A 162 8.72 5.00 12.73
N ASN A 163 8.48 4.76 14.02
CA ASN A 163 9.15 5.43 15.12
C ASN A 163 10.39 4.64 15.60
N PRO A 164 11.60 5.21 15.64
CA PRO A 164 12.79 4.53 16.17
C PRO A 164 12.63 4.01 17.61
N LEU A 165 11.87 4.71 18.46
CA LEU A 165 11.61 4.30 19.84
C LEU A 165 10.82 3.00 19.93
N PHE A 166 10.00 2.68 18.93
CA PHE A 166 9.31 1.39 18.87
C PHE A 166 10.33 0.25 18.81
N TYR A 167 11.36 0.36 17.96
CA TYR A 167 12.39 -0.66 17.83
C TYR A 167 13.29 -0.74 19.06
N LEU A 168 13.55 0.39 19.74
CA LEU A 168 14.26 0.39 21.02
C LEU A 168 13.46 -0.35 22.10
N LYS A 169 12.14 -0.08 22.19
CA LYS A 169 11.25 -0.84 23.09
C LYS A 169 11.28 -2.32 22.75
N LEU A 170 11.20 -2.68 21.47
CA LEU A 170 11.22 -4.05 20.99
C LEU A 170 12.53 -4.79 21.34
N LEU A 171 13.65 -4.06 21.38
CA LEU A 171 14.95 -4.58 21.81
C LEU A 171 15.01 -4.84 23.33
N LEU A 172 14.29 -4.05 24.13
CA LEU A 172 14.20 -4.17 25.58
C LEU A 172 13.04 -5.07 26.08
N SER A 173 12.14 -5.47 25.17
CA SER A 173 11.02 -6.39 25.43
C SER A 173 11.46 -7.84 25.36
#